data_AF-A0A2V3VL61-F1
#
_entry.id   AF-A0A2V3VL61-F1
#
_cell.length_a   1.000
_cell.length_b   1.000
_cell.length_c   1.000
_cell.angle_alpha   90.00
_cell.angle_beta   90.00
_cell.angle_gamma   90.00
#
_symmetry.space_group_name_H-M   'P 1'
#
loop_
_entity.id
_entity.type
_entity.pdbx_description
1 polymer ?
#
loop_
_entity_poly.entity_id
_entity_poly.type
_entity_poly.pdbx_seq_one_letter_code
_entity_poly.pdbx_strand_id
1 'polypeptide(L)'
;MEEISQVLREDLNFLESESLLTEINLLSNTNNAKNYMAANIYAKEYAIYGFNEEMLITDIQTSLKNLNKIVEYIGQKEIDVFVDDLLFREFVEDIKFQEDILLVQASNTIVQPHPRPDSLITAGKKKEWKRDSSIAKESLLNSDYKCEIDNTHVTFISLVTNQNYVEAHHLIPINRQDDFEYSIDVPGNIISLCPNCHREVHHAITKNKKEIITSLYHKRSPLLEDFGLL
;
A
#
# COMPACT_ATOMS: atom_id res chain seq x y z
N MET A 1 0.56 -12.13 -9.54
CA MET A 1 0.76 -11.62 -10.92
C MET A 1 -0.02 -10.34 -11.17
N GLU A 2 -1.33 -10.31 -10.86
CA GLU A 2 -2.13 -9.08 -10.97
C GLU A 2 -1.55 -7.91 -10.16
N GLU A 3 -1.23 -8.18 -8.90
CA GLU A 3 -0.54 -7.24 -8.00
C GLU A 3 0.79 -6.73 -8.58
N ILE A 4 1.61 -7.61 -9.17
CA ILE A 4 2.88 -7.22 -9.82
C ILE A 4 2.63 -6.28 -11.00
N SER A 5 1.64 -6.59 -11.84
CA SER A 5 1.31 -5.73 -12.99
C SER A 5 0.86 -4.34 -12.55
N GLN A 6 0.10 -4.27 -11.45
CA GLN A 6 -0.35 -3.02 -10.85
C GLN A 6 0.83 -2.23 -10.27
N VAL A 7 1.67 -2.88 -9.46
CA VAL A 7 2.87 -2.27 -8.88
C VAL A 7 3.78 -1.70 -9.96
N LEU A 8 4.00 -2.41 -11.07
CA LEU A 8 4.80 -1.91 -12.18
C LEU A 8 4.17 -0.67 -12.84
N ARG A 9 2.84 -0.62 -13.01
CA ARG A 9 2.15 0.57 -13.54
C ARG A 9 2.27 1.78 -12.60
N GLU A 10 2.20 1.54 -11.30
CA GLU A 10 2.30 2.60 -10.28
C GLU A 10 3.72 3.13 -10.13
N ASP A 11 4.71 2.24 -10.17
CA ASP A 11 6.11 2.59 -9.91
C ASP A 11 6.84 3.10 -11.17
N LEU A 12 6.35 2.77 -12.37
CA LEU A 12 6.96 3.17 -13.64
C LEU A 12 6.09 4.16 -14.39
N ASN A 13 6.67 5.33 -14.70
CA ASN A 13 6.06 6.33 -15.57
C ASN A 13 6.12 5.85 -17.02
N PHE A 14 5.24 4.92 -17.41
CA PHE A 14 5.14 4.40 -18.76
C PHE A 14 4.74 5.49 -19.76
N LEU A 15 5.19 5.34 -21.01
CA LEU A 15 4.70 6.16 -22.11
C LEU A 15 3.30 5.68 -22.47
N GLU A 16 2.34 6.58 -22.41
CA GLU A 16 0.96 6.30 -22.83
C GLU A 16 0.83 6.43 -24.36
N SER A 17 0.09 5.51 -24.95
CA SER A 17 -0.47 5.64 -26.30
C SER A 17 -1.99 5.69 -26.18
N GLU A 18 -2.68 6.23 -27.18
CA GLU A 18 -4.15 6.15 -27.21
C GLU A 18 -4.62 4.69 -27.09
N SER A 19 -5.64 4.49 -26.24
CA SER A 19 -6.38 3.24 -26.07
C SER A 19 -5.59 2.05 -25.49
N LEU A 20 -4.68 2.28 -24.55
CA LEU A 20 -4.08 1.19 -23.78
C LEU A 20 -5.08 0.59 -22.78
N LEU A 21 -5.09 -0.74 -22.72
CA LEU A 21 -5.94 -1.55 -21.86
C LEU A 21 -5.10 -2.10 -20.69
N THR A 22 -5.53 -1.81 -19.47
CA THR A 22 -4.96 -2.41 -18.24
C THR A 22 -5.58 -3.76 -17.91
N GLU A 23 -6.73 -4.08 -18.50
CA GLU A 23 -7.43 -5.34 -18.38
C GLU A 23 -7.74 -5.90 -19.77
N ILE A 24 -7.59 -7.22 -19.93
CA ILE A 24 -7.88 -7.91 -21.18
C ILE A 24 -8.69 -9.18 -20.91
N ASN A 25 -9.53 -9.57 -21.88
CA ASN A 25 -10.28 -10.82 -21.83
C ASN A 25 -9.92 -11.69 -23.04
N LEU A 26 -9.16 -12.76 -22.80
CA LEU A 26 -8.73 -13.70 -23.84
C LEU A 26 -9.81 -14.73 -24.23
N LEU A 27 -11.02 -14.63 -23.67
CA LEU A 27 -12.16 -15.53 -23.94
C LEU A 27 -11.80 -17.02 -23.81
N SER A 28 -10.91 -17.35 -22.87
CA SER A 28 -10.36 -18.68 -22.67
C SER A 28 -10.26 -19.01 -21.19
N ASN A 29 -10.63 -20.25 -20.84
CA ASN A 29 -10.64 -20.73 -19.46
C ASN A 29 -9.36 -21.49 -19.06
N THR A 30 -8.37 -21.56 -19.96
CA THR A 30 -7.08 -22.21 -19.68
C THR A 30 -6.30 -21.47 -18.60
N ASN A 31 -5.48 -22.19 -17.83
CA ASN A 31 -4.61 -21.56 -16.82
C ASN A 31 -3.67 -20.53 -17.44
N ASN A 32 -3.13 -20.81 -18.63
CA ASN A 32 -2.27 -19.86 -19.34
C ASN A 32 -3.02 -18.57 -19.67
N ALA A 33 -4.23 -18.66 -20.24
CA ALA A 33 -5.02 -17.46 -20.54
C ALA A 33 -5.29 -16.63 -19.29
N LYS A 34 -5.68 -17.29 -18.17
CA LYS A 34 -5.87 -16.61 -16.88
C LYS A 34 -4.60 -15.92 -16.39
N ASN A 35 -3.45 -16.59 -16.50
CA ASN A 35 -2.16 -16.02 -16.09
C ASN A 35 -1.74 -14.83 -16.96
N TYR A 36 -1.97 -14.88 -18.27
CA TYR A 36 -1.71 -13.75 -19.17
C TYR A 36 -2.61 -12.55 -18.87
N MET A 37 -3.90 -12.78 -18.64
CA MET A 37 -4.84 -11.71 -18.24
C MET A 37 -4.41 -11.08 -16.91
N ALA A 38 -4.05 -11.90 -15.92
CA ALA A 38 -3.56 -11.42 -14.62
C ALA A 38 -2.20 -10.72 -14.69
N ALA A 39 -1.31 -11.10 -15.60
CA ALA A 39 0.02 -10.48 -15.73
C ALA A 39 0.03 -9.27 -16.68
N ASN A 40 -1.10 -8.87 -17.24
CA ASN A 40 -1.19 -7.78 -18.20
C ASN A 40 -0.79 -6.44 -17.56
N ILE A 41 0.32 -5.84 -18.02
CA ILE A 41 0.72 -4.49 -17.64
C ILE A 41 -0.07 -3.48 -18.48
N TYR A 42 0.09 -3.54 -19.80
CA TYR A 42 -0.73 -2.84 -20.78
C TYR A 42 -0.88 -3.70 -22.03
N ALA A 43 -2.04 -3.61 -22.66
CA ALA A 43 -2.31 -4.18 -23.97
C ALA A 43 -2.91 -3.13 -24.90
N LYS A 44 -2.92 -3.42 -26.20
CA LYS A 44 -3.65 -2.65 -27.19
C LYS A 44 -4.42 -3.60 -28.09
N GLU A 45 -5.68 -3.29 -28.31
CA GLU A 45 -6.54 -4.03 -29.23
C GLU A 45 -6.56 -3.35 -30.59
N TYR A 46 -6.48 -4.15 -31.66
CA TYR A 46 -6.55 -3.66 -33.04
C TYR A 46 -7.78 -4.26 -33.71
N ALA A 47 -8.75 -3.40 -34.04
CA ALA A 47 -9.87 -3.80 -34.86
C ALA A 47 -9.40 -4.08 -36.31
N ILE A 48 -10.01 -5.08 -36.95
CA ILE A 48 -9.73 -5.40 -38.36
C ILE A 48 -10.07 -4.21 -39.28
N TYR A 49 -11.12 -3.46 -38.95
CA TYR A 49 -11.50 -2.23 -39.65
C TYR A 49 -10.81 -1.03 -39.01
N GLY A 50 -10.07 -0.25 -39.80
CA GLY A 50 -9.32 0.92 -39.32
C GLY A 50 -7.88 0.60 -38.88
N PHE A 51 -7.39 -0.62 -39.11
CA PHE A 51 -5.99 -0.97 -38.90
C PHE A 51 -5.07 -0.13 -39.81
N ASN A 52 -4.03 0.44 -39.20
CA ASN A 52 -2.98 1.18 -39.89
C ASN A 52 -1.62 0.63 -39.45
N GLU A 53 -0.78 0.26 -40.42
CA GLU A 53 0.57 -0.25 -40.17
C GLU A 53 1.47 0.76 -39.48
N GLU A 54 1.39 2.05 -39.84
CA GLU A 54 2.18 3.11 -39.21
C GLU A 54 1.84 3.28 -37.72
N MET A 55 0.56 3.10 -37.38
CA MET A 55 0.09 3.10 -36.00
C MET A 55 0.65 1.90 -35.23
N LEU A 56 0.58 0.70 -35.81
CA LEU A 56 1.15 -0.51 -35.19
C LEU A 56 2.65 -0.35 -34.92
N ILE A 57 3.41 0.18 -35.88
CA ILE A 57 4.85 0.41 -35.72
C ILE A 57 5.10 1.39 -34.56
N THR A 58 4.33 2.47 -34.48
CA THR A 58 4.45 3.49 -33.42
C THR A 58 4.14 2.91 -32.04
N ASP A 59 3.08 2.09 -31.93
CA ASP A 59 2.68 1.43 -30.70
C ASP A 59 3.70 0.38 -30.24
N ILE A 60 4.27 -0.40 -31.17
CA ILE A 60 5.35 -1.36 -30.87
C ILE A 60 6.59 -0.61 -30.36
N GLN A 61 6.98 0.49 -31.02
CA GLN A 61 8.11 1.31 -30.55
C GLN A 61 7.87 1.87 -29.15
N THR A 62 6.65 2.28 -28.85
CA THR A 62 6.26 2.75 -27.50
C THR A 62 6.34 1.61 -26.49
N SER A 63 5.84 0.43 -26.85
CA SER A 63 5.89 -0.77 -26.02
C SER A 63 7.32 -1.21 -25.73
N LEU A 64 8.24 -1.15 -26.72
CA LEU A 64 9.67 -1.44 -26.52
C LEU A 64 10.34 -0.44 -25.58
N LYS A 65 10.01 0.86 -25.66
CA LYS A 65 10.50 1.86 -24.70
C LYS A 65 9.99 1.58 -23.28
N ASN A 66 8.74 1.15 -23.14
CA ASN A 66 8.18 0.76 -21.85
C ASN A 66 8.81 -0.53 -21.32
N LEU A 67 9.07 -1.52 -22.18
CA LEU A 67 9.80 -2.73 -21.81
C LEU A 67 11.21 -2.41 -21.29
N ASN A 68 11.93 -1.50 -21.94
CA ASN A 68 13.25 -1.07 -21.46
C ASN A 68 13.18 -0.47 -20.06
N LYS A 69 12.14 0.31 -19.73
CA LYS A 69 11.94 0.82 -18.35
C LYS A 69 11.78 -0.31 -17.34
N ILE A 70 11.06 -1.38 -17.69
CA ILE A 70 10.91 -2.55 -16.82
C ILE A 70 12.27 -3.24 -16.64
N VAL A 71 13.02 -3.44 -17.72
CA VAL A 71 14.36 -4.06 -17.66
C VAL A 71 15.31 -3.23 -16.79
N GLU A 72 15.32 -1.91 -16.96
CA GLU A 72 16.09 -0.99 -16.11
C GLU A 72 15.67 -1.07 -14.64
N TYR A 73 14.38 -1.22 -14.38
CA TYR A 73 13.83 -1.32 -13.03
C TYR A 73 14.14 -2.65 -12.33
N ILE A 74 14.12 -3.76 -13.07
CA ILE A 74 14.60 -5.07 -12.59
C ILE A 74 16.11 -5.00 -12.29
N GLY A 75 16.86 -4.27 -13.13
CA GLY A 75 18.29 -4.09 -13.00
C GLY A 75 19.03 -5.41 -13.23
N GLN A 76 19.89 -5.79 -12.29
CA GLN A 76 20.69 -7.03 -12.37
C GLN A 76 20.06 -8.20 -11.61
N LYS A 77 18.83 -8.05 -11.10
CA LYS A 77 18.17 -9.09 -10.31
C LYS A 77 17.63 -10.18 -11.23
N GLU A 78 17.69 -11.42 -10.76
CA GLU A 78 16.89 -12.52 -11.34
C GLU A 78 15.40 -12.19 -11.22
N ILE A 79 14.60 -12.62 -12.21
CA ILE A 79 13.17 -12.26 -12.29
C ILE A 79 12.42 -12.72 -11.03
N ASP A 80 12.66 -13.95 -10.57
CA ASP A 80 11.98 -14.49 -9.40
C ASP A 80 12.29 -13.67 -8.14
N VAL A 81 13.55 -13.26 -7.97
CA VAL A 81 13.99 -12.41 -6.84
C VAL A 81 13.33 -11.04 -6.92
N PHE A 82 13.26 -10.44 -8.12
CA PHE A 82 12.60 -9.16 -8.32
C PHE A 82 11.10 -9.24 -8.01
N VAL A 83 10.43 -10.31 -8.42
CA VAL A 83 9.01 -10.53 -8.13
C VAL A 83 8.79 -10.67 -6.63
N ASP A 84 9.62 -11.46 -5.94
CA ASP A 84 9.55 -11.61 -4.48
C ASP A 84 9.75 -10.26 -3.78
N ASP A 85 10.74 -9.47 -4.19
CA ASP A 85 10.99 -8.14 -3.63
C ASP A 85 9.75 -7.23 -3.75
N LEU A 86 9.02 -7.28 -4.87
CA LEU A 86 7.79 -6.51 -5.04
C LEU A 86 6.64 -7.02 -4.18
N LEU A 87 6.45 -8.35 -4.10
CA LEU A 87 5.38 -8.96 -3.28
C LEU A 87 5.58 -8.72 -1.79
N PHE A 88 6.82 -8.76 -1.32
CA PHE A 88 7.14 -8.63 0.11
C PHE A 88 7.52 -7.20 0.53
N ARG A 89 7.52 -6.23 -0.39
CA ARG A 89 7.93 -4.85 -0.09
C ARG A 89 7.16 -4.26 1.10
N GLU A 90 5.83 -4.28 1.05
CA GLU A 90 4.99 -3.71 2.12
C GLU A 90 5.19 -4.45 3.45
N PHE A 91 5.32 -5.78 3.41
CA PHE A 91 5.60 -6.59 4.59
C PHE A 91 6.93 -6.22 5.25
N VAL A 92 7.99 -6.06 4.46
CA VAL A 92 9.32 -5.67 4.95
C VAL A 92 9.30 -4.24 5.51
N GLU A 93 8.60 -3.32 4.85
CA GLU A 93 8.44 -1.95 5.34
C GLU A 93 7.64 -1.88 6.64
N ASP A 94 6.56 -2.67 6.77
CA ASP A 94 5.78 -2.78 8.00
C ASP A 94 6.63 -3.31 9.16
N ILE A 95 7.39 -4.40 8.97
CA ILE A 95 8.29 -4.92 10.00
C ILE A 95 9.28 -3.85 10.46
N LYS A 96 9.95 -3.16 9.52
CA LYS A 96 10.90 -2.09 9.86
C LYS A 96 10.22 -1.00 10.69
N PHE A 97 9.01 -0.61 10.29
CA PHE A 97 8.24 0.40 11.01
C PHE A 97 7.89 -0.04 12.44
N GLN A 98 7.45 -1.29 12.63
CA GLN A 98 7.18 -1.83 13.98
C GLN A 98 8.42 -1.82 14.87
N GLU A 99 9.59 -2.17 14.32
CA GLU A 99 10.87 -2.12 15.06
C GLU A 99 11.27 -0.68 15.43
N ASP A 100 11.12 0.28 14.51
CA ASP A 100 11.45 1.69 14.75
C ASP A 100 10.62 2.27 15.92
N ILE A 101 9.34 1.88 16.04
CA ILE A 101 8.45 2.30 17.14
C ILE A 101 9.00 1.89 18.51
N LEU A 102 9.70 0.77 18.60
CA LEU A 102 10.26 0.29 19.87
C LEU A 102 11.43 1.16 20.35
N LEU A 103 12.11 1.85 19.43
CA LEU A 103 13.35 2.59 19.69
C LEU A 103 13.14 4.09 19.95
N VAL A 104 11.94 4.61 19.68
CA VAL A 104 11.64 6.04 19.81
C VAL A 104 10.85 6.39 21.07
N GLN A 105 10.89 7.67 21.44
CA GLN A 105 9.97 8.23 22.43
C GLN A 105 8.67 8.64 21.75
N ALA A 106 7.58 8.58 22.51
CA ALA A 106 6.28 9.04 22.03
C ALA A 106 6.30 10.55 21.79
N SER A 107 5.64 10.96 20.70
CA SER A 107 5.23 12.35 20.51
C SER A 107 4.13 12.73 21.50
N ASN A 108 3.78 14.01 21.50
CA ASN A 108 2.59 14.54 22.18
C ASN A 108 1.82 15.38 21.16
N THR A 109 1.10 14.69 20.28
CA THR A 109 0.43 15.32 19.15
C THR A 109 -0.77 16.12 19.63
N ILE A 110 -0.84 17.39 19.22
CA ILE A 110 -2.01 18.22 19.52
C ILE A 110 -3.18 17.74 18.64
N VAL A 111 -4.35 17.54 19.23
CA VAL A 111 -5.56 17.11 18.52
C VAL A 111 -6.14 18.30 17.75
N GLN A 112 -5.72 18.43 16.49
CA GLN A 112 -6.16 19.42 15.51
C GLN A 112 -5.66 19.01 14.12
N PRO A 113 -6.21 19.55 13.02
CA PRO A 113 -5.67 19.31 11.69
C PRO A 113 -4.20 19.75 11.58
N HIS A 114 -3.35 18.86 11.09
CA HIS A 114 -1.94 19.14 10.86
C HIS A 114 -1.67 19.33 9.37
N PRO A 115 -0.75 20.23 8.98
CA PRO A 115 -0.39 20.41 7.58
C PRO A 115 0.13 19.09 7.01
N ARG A 116 -0.27 18.78 5.77
CA ARG A 116 0.27 17.64 5.04
C ARG A 116 1.80 17.75 4.96
N PRO A 117 2.57 16.69 5.26
CA PRO A 117 4.02 16.73 5.16
C PRO A 117 4.48 16.96 3.71
N ASP A 118 5.78 17.19 3.52
CA ASP A 118 6.36 17.15 2.18
C ASP A 118 6.58 15.69 1.76
N SER A 119 6.13 15.34 0.55
CA SER A 119 6.39 14.02 -0.02
C SER A 119 7.84 13.88 -0.47
N LEU A 120 8.43 12.71 -0.27
CA LEU A 120 9.69 12.36 -0.92
C LEU A 120 9.42 12.01 -2.38
N ILE A 121 10.03 12.75 -3.32
CA ILE A 121 9.92 12.43 -4.75
C ILE A 121 10.99 11.37 -5.07
N THR A 122 10.54 10.15 -5.35
CA THR A 122 11.43 9.08 -5.84
C THR A 122 11.67 9.22 -7.35
N ALA A 123 12.70 8.54 -7.86
CA ALA A 123 13.15 8.62 -9.27
C ALA A 123 12.04 8.33 -10.31
N GLY A 124 10.92 7.74 -9.90
CA GLY A 124 9.77 7.42 -10.74
C GLY A 124 8.51 8.23 -10.43
N LYS A 125 8.57 9.55 -10.19
CA LYS A 125 7.40 10.43 -9.89
C LYS A 125 6.48 9.99 -8.72
N LYS A 126 6.73 8.85 -8.08
CA LYS A 126 5.98 8.37 -6.93
C LYS A 126 6.34 9.20 -5.72
N LYS A 127 5.30 9.79 -5.12
CA LYS A 127 5.38 10.42 -3.81
C LYS A 127 5.41 9.32 -2.77
N GLU A 128 6.46 9.30 -1.98
CA GLU A 128 6.54 8.47 -0.79
C GLU A 128 6.25 9.33 0.44
N TRP A 129 5.36 8.82 1.27
CA TRP A 129 4.89 9.48 2.48
C TRP A 129 5.50 8.76 3.68
N LYS A 130 6.37 9.45 4.43
CA LYS A 130 7.09 8.85 5.55
C LYS A 130 6.18 8.74 6.76
N ARG A 131 6.18 7.56 7.39
CA ARG A 131 5.56 7.32 8.70
C ARG A 131 6.42 7.85 9.84
N ASP A 132 5.80 8.43 10.84
CA ASP A 132 6.44 8.87 12.08
C ASP A 132 6.22 7.84 13.19
N SER A 133 7.29 7.10 13.51
CA SER A 133 7.28 6.10 14.57
C SER A 133 6.97 6.67 15.96
N SER A 134 7.21 7.97 16.20
CA SER A 134 6.91 8.60 17.50
C SER A 134 5.41 8.81 17.71
N ILE A 135 4.67 9.10 16.64
CA ILE A 135 3.19 9.21 16.64
C ILE A 135 2.55 7.83 16.80
N ALA A 136 3.12 6.81 16.15
CA ALA A 136 2.70 5.44 16.38
C ALA A 136 2.96 4.98 17.82
N LYS A 137 4.13 5.33 18.39
CA LYS A 137 4.45 5.06 19.80
C LYS A 137 3.47 5.73 20.76
N GLU A 138 3.10 6.99 20.48
CA GLU A 138 2.04 7.71 21.21
C GLU A 138 0.72 6.95 21.17
N SER A 139 0.32 6.46 19.99
CA SER A 139 -0.94 5.71 19.82
C SER A 139 -0.96 4.39 20.59
N LEU A 140 0.16 3.65 20.61
CA LEU A 140 0.28 2.45 21.42
C LEU A 140 0.17 2.75 22.92
N LEU A 141 0.76 3.85 23.41
CA LEU A 141 0.60 4.30 24.79
C LEU A 141 -0.84 4.68 25.11
N ASN A 142 -1.51 5.45 24.23
CA ASN A 142 -2.89 5.88 24.40
C ASN A 142 -3.88 4.70 24.47
N SER A 143 -3.53 3.57 23.86
CA SER A 143 -4.31 2.32 23.93
C SER A 143 -4.02 1.44 25.16
N ASP A 144 -3.13 1.87 26.07
CA ASP A 144 -2.56 1.03 27.13
C ASP A 144 -1.93 -0.28 26.61
N TYR A 145 -1.36 -0.27 25.40
CA TYR A 145 -0.88 -1.47 24.70
C TYR A 145 -1.94 -2.59 24.58
N LYS A 146 -3.22 -2.24 24.46
CA LYS A 146 -4.33 -3.18 24.24
C LYS A 146 -4.72 -3.17 22.78
N CYS A 147 -5.21 -4.30 22.29
CA CYS A 147 -5.79 -4.37 20.95
C CYS A 147 -7.12 -3.62 20.91
N GLU A 148 -7.31 -2.79 19.90
CA GLU A 148 -8.51 -1.96 19.74
C GLU A 148 -9.68 -2.66 19.05
N ILE A 149 -9.43 -3.83 18.45
CA ILE A 149 -10.51 -4.72 18.00
C ILE A 149 -11.17 -5.38 19.22
N ASP A 150 -10.35 -6.02 20.06
CA ASP A 150 -10.77 -6.67 21.30
C ASP A 150 -9.70 -6.45 22.39
N ASN A 151 -10.10 -5.76 23.47
CA ASN A 151 -9.18 -5.40 24.55
C ASN A 151 -8.80 -6.57 25.46
N THR A 152 -9.42 -7.74 25.28
CA THR A 152 -9.09 -8.98 26.00
C THR A 152 -7.97 -9.76 25.33
N HIS A 153 -7.59 -9.40 24.10
CA HIS A 153 -6.46 -10.01 23.41
C HIS A 153 -5.15 -9.71 24.13
N VAL A 154 -4.58 -10.77 24.70
CA VAL A 154 -3.25 -10.77 25.32
C VAL A 154 -2.28 -11.57 24.47
N THR A 155 -1.03 -11.13 24.44
CA THR A 155 0.08 -11.77 23.75
C THR A 155 1.18 -12.09 24.77
N PHE A 156 2.45 -11.83 24.44
CA PHE A 156 3.56 -11.88 25.39
C PHE A 156 3.89 -10.48 25.90
N ILE A 157 4.55 -10.41 27.06
CA ILE A 157 5.10 -9.14 27.55
C ILE A 157 6.36 -8.80 26.79
N SER A 158 6.36 -7.65 26.10
CA SER A 158 7.52 -7.14 25.38
C SER A 158 8.65 -6.81 26.35
N LEU A 159 9.86 -7.28 26.04
CA LEU A 159 11.05 -6.91 26.81
C LEU A 159 11.34 -5.40 26.75
N VAL A 160 11.04 -4.77 25.62
CA VAL A 160 11.36 -3.35 25.38
C VAL A 160 10.37 -2.43 26.07
N THR A 161 9.07 -2.72 25.97
CA THR A 161 8.04 -1.84 26.54
C THR A 161 7.62 -2.27 27.94
N ASN A 162 7.89 -3.51 28.34
CA ASN A 162 7.39 -4.16 29.54
C ASN A 162 5.84 -4.16 29.64
N GLN A 163 5.19 -4.21 28.48
CA GLN A 163 3.73 -4.21 28.31
C GLN A 163 3.30 -5.34 27.38
N ASN A 164 2.00 -5.58 27.25
CA ASN A 164 1.44 -6.48 26.25
C ASN A 164 1.96 -6.12 24.84
N TYR A 165 2.38 -7.10 24.05
CA TYR A 165 2.90 -6.85 22.71
C TYR A 165 1.77 -6.62 21.71
N VAL A 166 1.79 -5.46 21.06
CA VAL A 166 0.87 -4.99 20.03
C VAL A 166 1.65 -4.22 18.97
N GLU A 167 1.08 -4.15 17.78
CA GLU A 167 1.62 -3.53 16.58
C GLU A 167 0.76 -2.32 16.21
N ALA A 168 1.38 -1.24 15.73
CA ALA A 168 0.68 -0.05 15.28
C ALA A 168 0.29 -0.20 13.81
N HIS A 169 -0.94 0.13 13.46
CA HIS A 169 -1.42 0.05 12.08
C HIS A 169 -2.17 1.33 11.70
N HIS A 170 -1.93 1.87 10.52
CA HIS A 170 -2.69 3.02 10.01
C HIS A 170 -4.03 2.55 9.44
N LEU A 171 -5.15 3.05 9.96
CA LEU A 171 -6.49 2.71 9.49
C LEU A 171 -6.73 3.18 8.04
N ILE A 172 -6.41 4.45 7.75
CA ILE A 172 -6.27 4.99 6.40
C ILE A 172 -4.80 4.76 6.00
N PRO A 173 -4.53 3.94 4.96
CA PRO A 173 -3.16 3.65 4.54
C PRO A 173 -2.39 4.91 4.16
N ILE A 174 -1.11 4.99 4.54
CA ILE A 174 -0.27 6.19 4.32
C ILE A 174 -0.07 6.52 2.83
N ASN A 175 -0.14 5.53 1.94
CA ASN A 175 -0.11 5.76 0.50
C ASN A 175 -1.32 6.54 -0.04
N ARG A 176 -2.37 6.76 0.78
CA ARG A 176 -3.54 7.59 0.47
C ARG A 176 -3.40 9.04 0.91
N GLN A 177 -2.26 9.47 1.42
CA GLN A 177 -2.07 10.85 1.89
C GLN A 177 -2.36 11.92 0.82
N ASP A 178 -2.20 11.63 -0.48
CA ASP A 178 -2.56 12.55 -1.55
C ASP A 178 -4.08 12.82 -1.65
N ASP A 179 -4.92 11.92 -1.13
CA ASP A 179 -6.38 12.04 -1.12
C ASP A 179 -6.89 12.99 -0.01
N PHE A 180 -6.00 13.49 0.85
CA PHE A 180 -6.34 14.32 2.02
C PHE A 180 -5.59 15.65 2.02
N GLU A 181 -6.26 16.70 2.50
CA GLU A 181 -5.67 18.05 2.68
C GLU A 181 -4.69 18.10 3.86
N TYR A 182 -5.01 17.39 4.94
CA TYR A 182 -4.24 17.35 6.18
C TYR A 182 -3.43 16.05 6.32
N SER A 183 -2.47 16.03 7.24
CA SER A 183 -1.68 14.82 7.53
C SER A 183 -2.59 13.69 8.02
N ILE A 184 -2.50 12.52 7.38
CA ILE A 184 -3.13 11.29 7.86
C ILE A 184 -2.25 10.51 8.84
N ASP A 185 -1.00 10.93 9.03
CA ASP A 185 -0.10 10.35 10.04
C ASP A 185 -0.31 11.05 11.39
N VAL A 186 -1.41 10.70 12.05
CA VAL A 186 -1.88 11.28 13.31
C VAL A 186 -2.38 10.17 14.25
N PRO A 187 -2.38 10.36 15.58
CA PRO A 187 -2.83 9.32 16.50
C PRO A 187 -4.27 8.88 16.28
N GLY A 188 -5.11 9.76 15.71
CA GLY A 188 -6.48 9.43 15.32
C GLY A 188 -6.60 8.32 14.29
N ASN A 189 -5.63 8.25 13.38
CA ASN A 189 -5.59 7.29 12.28
C ASN A 189 -4.74 6.05 12.58
N ILE A 190 -4.02 6.01 13.71
CA ILE A 190 -3.20 4.86 14.09
C ILE A 190 -3.92 4.05 15.17
N ILE A 191 -4.03 2.74 14.94
CA ILE A 191 -4.69 1.78 15.82
C ILE A 191 -3.68 0.77 16.37
N SER A 192 -3.86 0.40 17.64
CA SER A 192 -3.10 -0.65 18.31
C SER A 192 -3.76 -2.01 18.10
N LEU A 193 -3.04 -2.97 17.52
CA LEU A 193 -3.55 -4.30 17.19
C LEU A 193 -2.66 -5.39 17.76
N CYS A 194 -3.24 -6.50 18.22
CA CYS A 194 -2.42 -7.70 18.45
C CYS A 194 -1.95 -8.28 17.08
N PRO A 195 -0.86 -9.06 17.04
CA PRO A 195 -0.33 -9.57 15.77
C PRO A 195 -1.34 -10.36 14.94
N ASN A 196 -2.24 -11.10 15.59
CA ASN A 196 -3.30 -11.84 14.88
C ASN A 196 -4.28 -10.91 14.18
N CYS A 197 -4.77 -9.89 14.90
CA CYS A 197 -5.68 -8.88 14.36
C CYS A 197 -5.02 -8.04 13.25
N HIS A 198 -3.75 -7.69 13.41
CA HIS A 198 -3.01 -6.95 12.40
C HIS A 198 -2.88 -7.76 11.11
N ARG A 199 -2.51 -9.05 11.20
CA ARG A 199 -2.45 -9.95 10.04
C ARG A 199 -3.82 -10.21 9.43
N GLU A 200 -4.88 -10.23 10.23
CA GLU A 200 -6.26 -10.38 9.73
C GLU A 200 -6.66 -9.18 8.84
N VAL A 201 -6.31 -7.95 9.25
CA VAL A 201 -6.53 -6.74 8.43
C VAL A 201 -5.83 -6.82 7.08
N HIS A 202 -4.63 -7.41 7.02
CA HIS A 202 -3.84 -7.53 5.78
C HIS A 202 -4.19 -8.73 4.91
N HIS A 203 -4.56 -9.88 5.49
CA HIS A 203 -4.60 -11.15 4.78
C HIS A 203 -5.96 -11.87 4.79
N ALA A 204 -6.93 -11.38 5.56
CA ALA A 204 -8.26 -12.00 5.56
C ALA A 204 -8.98 -11.79 4.21
N ILE A 205 -10.02 -12.59 3.98
CA ILE A 205 -10.90 -12.37 2.83
C ILE A 205 -11.57 -11.00 2.93
N THR A 206 -11.91 -10.41 1.77
CA THR A 206 -12.48 -9.05 1.68
C THR A 206 -13.69 -8.84 2.59
N LYS A 207 -14.53 -9.87 2.77
CA LYS A 207 -15.68 -9.82 3.68
C LYS A 207 -15.25 -9.52 5.12
N ASN A 208 -14.33 -10.31 5.68
CA ASN A 208 -13.82 -10.15 7.04
C ASN A 208 -13.09 -8.81 7.21
N LYS A 209 -12.23 -8.44 6.24
CA LYS A 209 -11.55 -7.14 6.24
C LYS A 209 -12.57 -5.99 6.35
N LYS A 210 -13.62 -6.03 5.53
CA LYS A 210 -14.67 -4.99 5.54
C LYS A 210 -15.35 -4.89 6.89
N GLU A 211 -15.69 -6.01 7.53
CA GLU A 211 -16.32 -6.02 8.86
C GLU A 211 -15.41 -5.37 9.92
N ILE A 212 -14.13 -5.75 9.95
CA ILE A 212 -13.14 -5.22 10.89
C ILE A 212 -12.89 -3.71 10.68
N ILE A 213 -12.60 -3.32 9.44
CA ILE A 213 -12.31 -1.93 9.08
C ILE A 213 -13.52 -1.03 9.38
N THR A 214 -14.74 -1.51 9.10
CA THR A 214 -15.97 -0.77 9.42
C THR A 214 -16.10 -0.53 10.92
N SER A 215 -15.83 -1.56 11.74
CA SER A 215 -15.86 -1.42 13.20
C SER A 215 -14.83 -0.41 13.73
N LEU A 216 -13.59 -0.49 13.24
CA LEU A 216 -12.50 0.42 13.61
C LEU A 216 -12.79 1.86 13.16
N TYR A 217 -13.32 2.04 11.95
CA TYR A 217 -13.76 3.33 11.44
C TYR A 217 -14.79 3.98 12.36
N HIS A 218 -15.84 3.25 12.77
CA HIS A 218 -16.84 3.81 13.68
C HIS A 218 -16.25 4.19 15.05
N LYS A 219 -15.28 3.42 15.56
CA LYS A 219 -14.57 3.76 16.81
C LYS A 219 -13.69 5.00 16.66
N ARG A 220 -13.07 5.21 15.49
CA ARG A 220 -12.11 6.30 15.24
C ARG A 220 -12.70 7.55 14.60
N SER A 221 -13.90 7.47 14.04
CA SER A 221 -14.54 8.56 13.29
C SER A 221 -14.55 9.91 14.04
N PRO A 222 -14.90 10.00 15.33
CA PRO A 222 -14.84 11.29 16.03
C PRO A 222 -13.44 11.90 16.07
N LEU A 223 -12.42 11.07 16.31
CA LEU A 223 -11.03 11.53 16.37
C LEU A 223 -10.48 11.86 14.98
N LEU A 224 -10.90 11.14 13.93
CA LEU A 224 -10.58 11.49 12.54
C LEU A 224 -11.16 12.86 12.16
N GLU A 225 -12.39 13.18 12.59
CA GLU A 225 -13.02 14.49 12.40
C GLU A 225 -12.22 15.60 13.11
N ASP A 226 -11.76 15.37 14.34
CA ASP A 226 -10.92 16.33 15.08
C ASP A 226 -9.58 16.63 14.37
N PHE A 227 -9.07 15.69 13.56
CA PHE A 227 -7.88 15.87 12.72
C PHE A 227 -8.21 16.38 11.30
N GLY A 228 -9.49 16.63 10.98
CA GLY A 228 -9.93 17.13 9.67
C GLY A 228 -9.93 16.08 8.55
N LEU A 229 -10.07 14.80 8.89
CA LEU A 229 -9.98 13.68 7.94
C LEU A 229 -11.36 13.14 7.51
N LEU A 230 -12.45 13.81 7.89
CA LEU A 230 -13.84 13.49 7.53
C LEU A 230 -14.61 14.73 7.08
#